data_AF-N1U7M9-F1
#
_entry.id   AF-N1U7M9-F1
#
_cell.length_a   1.000
_cell.length_b   1.000
_cell.length_c   1.000
_cell.angle_alpha   90.00
_cell.angle_beta   90.00
_cell.angle_gamma   90.00
#
_symmetry.space_group_name_H-M   'P 1'
#
loop_
_entity.id
_entity.type
_entity.pdbx_description
1 polymer ?
#
loop_
_entity_poly.entity_id
_entity_poly.type
_entity_poly.pdbx_seq_one_letter_code
_entity_poly.pdbx_strand_id
1 'polypeptide(L)' 'MEHASTITRGINYNPENLLLGREFLESQGIQVHFIQRGGDFTAHEPGQLVIYSHVDLKKEISRSVLIWRICFSP' A
#
# COMPACT_ATOMS: atom_id res chain seq x y z
N MET A 1 4.54 12.92 -1.08
CA MET A 1 4.59 13.00 0.40
C MET A 1 5.65 12.00 0.85
N GLU A 2 6.23 12.19 2.03
CA GLU A 2 7.18 11.26 2.63
C GLU A 2 6.75 10.95 4.07
N HIS A 3 7.27 9.89 4.65
CA HIS A 3 7.02 9.49 6.03
C HIS A 3 8.34 9.29 6.77
N ALA A 4 8.33 9.50 8.09
CA ALA A 4 9.35 8.91 8.96
C ALA A 4 9.32 7.38 8.85
N SER A 5 10.41 6.71 9.23
CA SER A 5 10.53 5.25 9.16
C SER A 5 9.33 4.56 9.80
N THR A 6 8.54 3.89 8.97
CA THR A 6 7.31 3.24 9.41
C THR A 6 7.04 1.97 8.61
N ILE A 7 6.46 0.98 9.27
CA ILE A 7 5.99 -0.25 8.65
C ILE A 7 4.47 -0.25 8.72
N THR A 8 3.83 -0.47 7.58
CA THR A 8 2.39 -0.67 7.50
C THR A 8 2.09 -2.13 7.19
N ARG A 9 1.07 -2.71 7.82
CA ARG A 9 0.51 -4.02 7.47
C ARG A 9 -0.86 -3.84 6.83
N GLY A 10 -1.04 -4.44 5.65
CA GLY A 10 -2.31 -4.46 4.93
C GLY A 10 -3.26 -5.54 5.43
N ILE A 11 -4.39 -5.69 4.74
CA ILE A 11 -5.45 -6.64 5.13
C ILE A 11 -5.05 -8.11 4.99
N ASN A 12 -4.07 -8.43 4.14
CA ASN A 12 -3.63 -9.79 3.84
C ASN A 12 -2.25 -10.08 4.42
N TYR A 13 -1.92 -9.46 5.56
CA TYR A 13 -0.57 -9.59 6.11
C TYR A 13 -0.32 -10.99 6.69
N ASN A 14 0.90 -11.49 6.52
CA ASN A 14 1.36 -12.71 7.19
C ASN A 14 2.24 -12.31 8.39
N PRO A 15 1.85 -12.62 9.65
CA PRO A 15 2.66 -12.30 10.83
C PRO A 15 4.12 -12.76 10.75
N GLU A 16 4.41 -13.87 10.07
CA GLU A 16 5.77 -14.42 9.92
C GLU A 16 6.69 -13.55 9.07
N ASN A 17 6.13 -12.67 8.22
CA ASN A 17 6.90 -11.76 7.39
C ASN A 17 7.44 -10.55 8.17
N LEU A 18 7.05 -10.39 9.43
CA LEU A 18 7.65 -9.43 10.34
C LEU A 18 8.76 -10.10 11.14
N LEU A 19 10.01 -9.93 10.68
CA LEU A 19 11.18 -10.60 11.26
C LEU A 19 11.51 -10.15 12.68
N LEU A 20 11.17 -8.91 13.03
CA LEU A 20 11.47 -8.30 14.32
C LEU A 20 10.18 -7.92 15.02
N GLY A 21 10.11 -8.21 16.32
CA GLY A 21 8.95 -7.88 17.13
C GLY A 21 8.69 -6.37 17.15
N ARG A 22 7.42 -5.98 17.29
CA ARG A 22 6.98 -4.58 17.35
C ARG A 22 7.75 -3.78 18.41
N GLU A 23 7.93 -4.33 19.60
CA GLU A 23 8.64 -3.66 20.69
C GLU A 23 10.09 -3.29 20.31
N PHE A 24 10.79 -4.20 19.61
CA PHE A 24 12.13 -3.92 19.10
C PHE A 24 12.09 -2.80 18.06
N LEU A 25 11.19 -2.90 17.07
CA LEU A 25 11.05 -1.89 16.01
C LEU A 25 10.73 -0.50 16.58
N GLU A 26 9.81 -0.41 17.54
CA GLU A 26 9.45 0.84 18.20
C GLU A 26 10.61 1.41 19.02
N SER A 27 11.44 0.55 19.66
CA SER A 27 12.67 1.00 20.34
C SER A 27 13.70 1.62 19.38
N GLN A 28 13.65 1.25 18.09
CA GLN A 28 14.47 1.84 17.02
C GLN A 28 13.79 3.04 16.34
N GLY A 29 12.62 3.47 16.83
CA GLY A 29 11.85 4.58 16.27
C GLY A 29 10.98 4.20 15.07
N ILE A 30 10.80 2.90 14.78
CA ILE A 30 10.00 2.42 13.65
C ILE A 30 8.61 2.03 14.13
N GLN A 31 7.61 2.79 13.70
CA GLN A 31 6.21 2.55 14.07
C GLN A 31 5.55 1.49 13.18
N VAL A 32 4.76 0.58 13.77
CA VAL A 32 4.05 -0.48 13.03
C VAL A 32 2.53 -0.29 13.06
N HIS A 33 1.93 0.08 11.92
CA HIS A 33 0.50 0.39 11.81
C HIS A 33 -0.29 -0.63 11.00
N PHE A 34 -1.51 -0.95 11.43
CA PHE A 34 -2.49 -1.64 10.59
C PHE A 34 -3.30 -0.65 9.78
N ILE A 35 -3.43 -0.86 8.48
CA ILE A 35 -4.24 -0.03 7.59
C ILE A 35 -5.01 -0.88 6.58
N GLN A 36 -6.18 -0.38 6.16
CA GLN A 36 -7.09 -1.07 5.24
C GLN A 36 -6.66 -0.93 3.77
N ARG A 37 -5.41 -1.29 3.47
CA ARG A 37 -4.92 -1.44 2.08
C ARG A 37 -4.72 -2.92 1.75
N GLY A 38 -4.73 -3.23 0.46
CA GLY A 38 -4.30 -4.55 -0.02
C GLY A 38 -2.82 -4.85 0.28
N GLY A 39 -2.46 -6.12 0.19
CA GLY A 39 -1.09 -6.60 0.36
C GLY A 39 -0.68 -6.83 1.82
N ASP A 40 0.61 -7.10 1.98
CA ASP A 40 1.25 -7.51 3.24
C ASP A 40 1.95 -6.31 3.91
N PHE A 41 3.02 -6.56 4.68
CA PHE A 41 3.91 -5.54 5.24
C PHE A 41 4.61 -4.71 4.15
N THR A 42 4.78 -3.42 4.39
CA THR A 42 5.59 -2.51 3.57
C THR A 42 6.22 -1.46 4.47
N ALA A 43 7.50 -1.22 4.27
CA ALA A 43 8.23 -0.15 4.95
C ALA A 43 8.19 1.14 4.11
N HIS A 44 8.17 2.28 4.79
CA HIS A 44 8.38 3.59 4.24
C HIS A 44 9.56 4.26 4.95
N GLU A 45 10.49 4.80 4.19
CA GLU A 45 11.68 5.48 4.70
C GLU A 45 11.74 6.95 4.25
N PRO A 46 12.45 7.82 4.98
CA PRO A 46 12.70 9.18 4.53
C PRO A 46 13.34 9.22 3.13
N GLY A 47 12.90 10.15 2.28
CA GLY A 47 13.31 10.24 0.87
C GLY A 47 12.51 9.35 -0.08
N GLN A 48 11.62 8.47 0.42
CA GLN A 48 10.71 7.71 -0.43
C GLN A 48 9.47 8.53 -0.79
N LEU A 49 9.30 8.82 -2.08
CA LEU A 49 8.08 9.45 -2.57
C LEU A 49 6.87 8.51 -2.47
N VAL A 50 5.88 8.91 -1.70
CA VAL A 50 4.58 8.26 -1.56
C VAL A 50 3.47 9.13 -2.14
N ILE A 51 2.60 8.52 -2.93
CA ILE A 51 1.44 9.16 -3.58
C ILE A 51 0.17 8.42 -3.18
N TYR A 52 -0.79 9.14 -2.61
CA TYR A 52 -2.12 8.63 -2.28
C TYR A 52 -3.14 9.11 -3.32
N SER A 53 -3.41 8.28 -4.31
CA SER A 53 -4.35 8.62 -5.39
C SER A 53 -5.79 8.42 -4.93
N HIS A 54 -6.51 9.53 -4.72
CA HIS A 54 -7.94 9.52 -4.46
C HIS A 54 -8.70 9.70 -5.78
N VAL A 55 -9.00 8.59 -6.45
CA VAL A 55 -9.62 8.57 -7.79
C VAL A 55 -10.96 7.86 -7.76
N ASP A 56 -11.93 8.36 -8.53
CA ASP A 56 -13.20 7.66 -8.74
C ASP A 56 -12.99 6.50 -9.72
N LEU A 57 -12.74 5.32 -9.15
CA LEU A 57 -12.52 4.11 -9.92
C LEU A 57 -13.75 3.68 -10.72
N LYS A 58 -14.99 3.99 -10.31
CA LYS A 58 -16.17 3.57 -11.08
C LYS A 58 -16.24 4.30 -12.42
N LYS A 59 -15.93 5.59 -12.42
CA LYS A 59 -15.84 6.41 -13.63
C LYS A 59 -14.68 5.98 -14.53
N GLU A 60 -13.54 5.65 -13.95
CA GLU A 60 -12.34 5.26 -14.73
C GLU A 60 -12.38 3.81 -15.23
N ILE A 61 -12.92 2.87 -14.45
CA ILE A 61 -13.12 1.48 -14.91
C ILE A 61 -14.13 1.46 -16.07
N SER A 62 -15.17 2.29 -16.04
CA SER A 62 -16.09 2.42 -17.17
C SER A 62 -15.37 2.82 -18.46
N ARG A 63 -14.37 3.71 -18.38
CA ARG A 63 -13.52 4.13 -19.52
C ARG A 63 -12.52 3.06 -19.94
N SER A 64 -11.83 2.42 -19.00
CA SER A 64 -10.86 1.35 -19.30
C SER A 64 -11.54 0.11 -19.90
N VAL A 65 -12.73 -0.26 -19.42
CA VAL A 65 -13.56 -1.32 -20.00
C VAL A 65 -14.08 -0.91 -21.39
N LEU A 66 -14.40 0.38 -21.60
CA LEU A 66 -14.76 0.88 -22.94
C LEU A 66 -13.58 0.76 -23.93
N ILE A 67 -12.38 1.18 -23.52
CA ILE A 67 -11.15 1.07 -24.32
C ILE A 67 -10.85 -0.39 -24.63
N TRP A 68 -10.92 -1.27 -23.62
CA TRP A 68 -10.71 -2.70 -23.82
C TRP A 68 -11.74 -3.30 -24.79
N ARG A 69 -13.00 -2.89 -24.70
CA ARG A 69 -14.06 -3.33 -25.62
C ARG A 69 -13.89 -2.78 -27.04
N ILE A 70 -13.32 -1.58 -27.24
CA ILE A 70 -13.03 -1.04 -28.58
C ILE A 70 -11.78 -1.70 -29.19
N CYS A 71 -10.74 -1.96 -28.40
CA CYS A 71 -9.48 -2.52 -28.90
C CYS A 71 -9.54 -4.05 -29.15
N PHE A 72 -10.51 -4.77 -28.56
CA PHE A 72 -10.60 -6.22 -28.64
C PHE A 72 -12.03 -6.73 -28.90
N SER A 73 -12.83 -6.00 -29.69
CA SER A 73 -13.97 -6.62 -30.37
C SER A 73 -13.47 -7.36 -31.61
N PRO A 74 -13.91 -8.61 -31.86
CA PRO A 74 -13.59 -9.35 -33.09
C PRO A 74 -14.13 -8.65 -34.34
#